data_AF-A5GDF4-F1
#
_entry.id   AF-A5GDF4-F1
#
_cell.length_a   1.000
_cell.length_b   1.000
_cell.length_c   1.000
_cell.angle_alpha   90.00
_cell.angle_beta   90.00
_cell.angle_gamma   90.00
#
_symmetry.space_group_name_H-M   'P 1'
#
loop_
_entity.id
_entity.type
_entity.pdbx_description
1 polymer ?
#
loop_
_entity_poly.entity_id
_entity_poly.type
_entity_poly.pdbx_seq_one_letter_code
_entity_poly.pdbx_strand_id
1 'polypeptide(L)'
;MHTGNADTKPTMMQYTNLVGCCLAVLLILLTAAPLSAASIKSLDNLGRNLYANEIKERSARRMESFAALQSSLDSLNTGQEISSVVQINKALSLVEQSRQLQRKAGEDLTALSGYITANRMKLEAEGLDSFLPLAELDDKTSRQYEESLRLYLAAYKALLEYSRDNILPLRVGRQPEQGQYEALYNGYVTAANKLGEVDAERFGFVADFVREHPDLAPYVKK
;
A
#
# COMPACT_ATOMS: atom_id res chain seq x y z
N MET A 1 -73.97 70.62 -27.57
CA MET A 1 -74.94 69.54 -27.32
C MET A 1 -74.20 68.21 -27.43
N HIS A 2 -74.54 67.27 -26.54
CA HIS A 2 -74.04 65.88 -26.41
C HIS A 2 -72.64 65.69 -25.78
N THR A 3 -72.61 65.38 -24.48
CA THR A 3 -72.51 64.04 -23.82
C THR A 3 -71.06 63.54 -23.85
N GLY A 4 -70.35 63.27 -22.76
CA GLY A 4 -70.69 62.56 -21.53
C GLY A 4 -69.65 61.44 -21.33
N ASN A 5 -69.41 61.02 -20.09
CA ASN A 5 -68.64 59.83 -19.65
C ASN A 5 -67.10 59.86 -19.81
N ALA A 6 -66.30 59.24 -18.96
CA ALA A 6 -66.53 58.49 -17.73
C ALA A 6 -65.20 58.38 -16.97
N ASP A 7 -65.32 58.32 -15.63
CA ASP A 7 -64.34 57.73 -14.73
C ASP A 7 -63.75 56.43 -15.30
N THR A 8 -62.44 56.39 -15.45
CA THR A 8 -61.70 55.12 -15.58
C THR A 8 -60.80 54.96 -14.37
N LYS A 9 -61.36 54.32 -13.33
CA LYS A 9 -60.56 53.64 -12.32
C LYS A 9 -59.71 52.57 -13.02
N PRO A 10 -58.39 52.49 -12.76
CA PRO A 10 -57.60 51.37 -13.26
C PRO A 10 -58.08 50.09 -12.60
N THR A 11 -58.47 49.14 -13.43
CA THR A 11 -58.87 47.78 -13.07
C THR A 11 -57.70 47.02 -12.44
N MET A 12 -58.01 46.21 -11.43
CA MET A 12 -57.13 45.31 -10.65
C MET A 12 -56.24 44.33 -11.47
N MET A 13 -56.25 44.40 -12.80
CA MET A 13 -55.52 43.51 -13.70
C MET A 13 -54.10 43.98 -14.08
N GLN A 14 -53.68 45.18 -13.66
CA GLN A 14 -52.31 45.66 -13.89
C GLN A 14 -51.32 45.33 -12.75
N TYR A 15 -51.81 44.98 -11.56
CA TYR A 15 -50.95 44.64 -10.42
C TYR A 15 -50.48 43.18 -10.40
N THR A 16 -51.20 42.27 -11.07
CA THR A 16 -50.83 40.84 -11.12
C THR A 16 -49.63 40.56 -12.03
N ASN A 17 -49.48 41.32 -13.12
CA ASN A 17 -48.35 41.13 -14.05
C ASN A 17 -47.02 41.73 -13.56
N LEU A 18 -47.07 42.78 -12.72
CA LEU A 18 -45.85 43.36 -12.12
C LEU A 18 -45.32 42.49 -10.97
N VAL A 19 -46.21 41.95 -10.11
CA VAL A 19 -45.81 41.09 -8.98
C VAL A 19 -45.26 39.74 -9.48
N GLY A 20 -45.84 39.19 -10.57
CA GLY A 20 -45.35 37.96 -11.20
C GLY A 20 -43.95 38.11 -11.82
N CYS A 21 -43.66 39.24 -12.47
CA CYS A 21 -42.32 39.50 -13.02
C CYS A 21 -41.27 39.73 -11.93
N CYS A 22 -41.61 40.43 -10.84
CA CYS A 22 -40.68 40.63 -9.73
C CYS A 22 -40.37 39.33 -8.98
N LEU A 23 -41.32 38.42 -8.80
CA LEU A 23 -41.07 37.12 -8.17
C LEU A 23 -40.22 36.19 -9.06
N ALA A 24 -40.44 36.20 -10.38
CA ALA A 24 -39.64 35.41 -11.32
C ALA A 24 -38.18 35.89 -11.38
N VAL A 25 -37.95 37.20 -11.36
CA VAL A 25 -36.59 37.78 -11.31
C VAL A 25 -35.93 37.52 -9.95
N LEU A 26 -36.68 37.55 -8.84
CA LEU A 26 -36.15 37.19 -7.52
C LEU A 26 -35.77 35.70 -7.44
N LEU A 27 -36.56 34.81 -8.05
CA LEU A 27 -36.25 33.37 -8.12
C LEU A 27 -35.04 33.07 -9.01
N ILE A 28 -34.89 33.78 -10.13
CA ILE A 28 -33.69 33.66 -11.00
C ILE A 28 -32.45 34.23 -10.31
N LEU A 29 -32.58 35.29 -9.50
CA LEU A 29 -31.49 35.82 -8.68
C LEU A 29 -31.17 34.95 -7.45
N LEU A 30 -32.14 34.18 -6.93
CA LEU A 30 -31.95 33.21 -5.84
C LEU A 30 -31.34 31.88 -6.32
N THR A 31 -31.56 31.47 -7.58
CA THR A 31 -30.89 30.31 -8.20
C THR A 31 -29.59 30.67 -8.90
N ALA A 32 -29.36 31.94 -9.21
CA ALA A 32 -28.07 32.49 -9.63
C ALA A 32 -27.19 32.93 -8.45
N ALA A 33 -27.43 32.38 -7.25
CA ALA A 33 -26.39 32.36 -6.23
C ALA A 33 -25.18 31.68 -6.89
N PRO A 34 -24.00 32.29 -6.88
CA PRO A 34 -22.85 31.64 -7.45
C PRO A 34 -22.62 30.36 -6.65
N LEU A 35 -22.88 29.21 -7.26
CA LEU A 35 -22.16 27.95 -6.99
C LEU A 35 -20.64 28.11 -7.28
N SER A 36 -20.16 29.35 -7.37
CA SER A 36 -18.87 29.74 -7.88
C SER A 36 -17.85 29.68 -6.76
N ALA A 37 -16.77 28.97 -7.03
CA ALA A 37 -15.56 28.91 -6.23
C ALA A 37 -15.64 28.20 -4.88
N ALA A 38 -16.56 28.52 -3.95
CA ALA A 38 -16.49 27.93 -2.60
C ALA A 38 -16.87 26.44 -2.52
N SER A 39 -17.94 26.03 -3.21
CA SER A 39 -18.35 24.61 -3.29
C SER A 39 -17.45 23.81 -4.23
N ILE A 40 -17.02 24.41 -5.33
CA ILE A 40 -16.08 23.79 -6.29
C ILE A 40 -14.72 23.54 -5.62
N LYS A 41 -14.19 24.54 -4.90
CA LYS A 41 -12.93 24.41 -4.14
C LYS A 41 -13.06 23.45 -2.95
N SER A 42 -14.25 23.26 -2.37
CA SER A 42 -14.44 22.24 -1.32
C SER A 42 -14.53 20.82 -1.89
N LEU A 43 -15.11 20.65 -3.08
CA LEU A 43 -15.16 19.38 -3.82
C LEU A 43 -13.77 18.99 -4.38
N ASP A 44 -13.03 19.93 -4.95
CA ASP A 44 -11.66 19.72 -5.43
C ASP A 44 -10.72 19.35 -4.25
N ASN A 45 -10.86 20.04 -3.12
CA ASN A 45 -10.10 19.67 -1.91
C ASN A 45 -10.53 18.31 -1.34
N LEU A 46 -11.78 17.88 -1.53
CA LEU A 46 -12.26 16.58 -1.08
C LEU A 46 -11.64 15.44 -1.89
N GLY A 47 -11.62 15.56 -3.23
CA GLY A 47 -10.99 14.61 -4.14
C GLY A 47 -9.50 14.44 -3.84
N ARG A 48 -8.77 15.56 -3.82
CA ARG A 48 -7.35 15.58 -3.44
C ARG A 48 -7.07 14.95 -2.07
N ASN A 49 -7.85 15.29 -1.05
CA ASN A 49 -7.68 14.72 0.29
C ASN A 49 -7.97 13.22 0.33
N LEU A 50 -8.95 12.74 -0.44
CA LEU A 50 -9.28 11.32 -0.53
C LEU A 50 -8.11 10.52 -1.09
N TYR A 51 -7.58 10.91 -2.26
CA TYR A 51 -6.46 10.20 -2.89
C TYR A 51 -5.19 10.26 -2.03
N ALA A 52 -4.87 11.44 -1.49
CA ALA A 52 -3.70 11.60 -0.64
C ALA A 52 -3.80 10.78 0.65
N ASN A 53 -4.95 10.74 1.31
CA ASN A 53 -5.14 9.96 2.53
C ASN A 53 -5.05 8.45 2.26
N GLU A 54 -5.63 7.97 1.15
CA GLU A 54 -5.55 6.55 0.78
C GLU A 54 -4.11 6.11 0.48
N ILE A 55 -3.31 6.96 -0.18
CA ILE A 55 -1.87 6.69 -0.41
C ILE A 55 -1.11 6.62 0.92
N LYS A 56 -1.37 7.57 1.83
CA LYS A 56 -0.75 7.59 3.17
C LYS A 56 -1.09 6.32 3.95
N GLU A 57 -2.36 5.92 3.94
CA GLU A 57 -2.83 4.73 4.66
C GLU A 57 -2.23 3.44 4.10
N ARG A 58 -2.18 3.30 2.77
CA ARG A 58 -1.53 2.16 2.09
C ARG A 58 -0.03 2.10 2.37
N SER A 59 0.64 3.26 2.35
CA SER A 59 2.07 3.36 2.68
C SER A 59 2.33 2.96 4.14
N ALA A 60 1.49 3.41 5.07
CA ALA A 60 1.58 3.03 6.48
C ALA A 60 1.42 1.52 6.68
N ARG A 61 0.40 0.90 6.05
CA ARG A 61 0.20 -0.55 6.09
C ARG A 61 1.41 -1.32 5.55
N ARG A 62 1.93 -0.91 4.39
CA ARG A 62 3.15 -1.49 3.80
C ARG A 62 4.31 -1.44 4.79
N MET A 63 4.59 -0.27 5.37
CA MET A 63 5.71 -0.13 6.30
C MET A 63 5.53 -1.00 7.55
N GLU A 64 4.30 -1.10 8.06
CA GLU A 64 3.98 -1.95 9.20
C GLU A 64 4.19 -3.45 8.88
N SER A 65 3.71 -3.93 7.74
CA SER A 65 3.86 -5.33 7.35
C SER A 65 5.32 -5.69 7.04
N PHE A 66 6.09 -4.79 6.41
CA PHE A 66 7.53 -4.99 6.22
C PHE A 66 8.30 -4.99 7.55
N ALA A 67 7.97 -4.11 8.49
CA ALA A 67 8.62 -4.10 9.81
C ALA A 67 8.31 -5.37 10.60
N ALA A 68 7.06 -5.85 10.56
CA ALA A 68 6.68 -7.12 11.17
C ALA A 68 7.41 -8.31 10.55
N LEU A 69 7.53 -8.33 9.21
CA LEU A 69 8.32 -9.33 8.50
C LEU A 69 9.79 -9.29 8.95
N GLN A 70 10.42 -8.12 8.96
CA GLN A 70 11.82 -7.99 9.38
C GLN A 70 12.04 -8.52 10.80
N SER A 71 11.18 -8.14 11.75
CA SER A 71 11.26 -8.63 13.14
C SER A 71 11.11 -10.16 13.24
N SER A 72 10.28 -10.76 12.38
CA SER A 72 10.13 -12.22 12.29
C SER A 72 11.40 -12.88 11.72
N LEU A 73 12.01 -12.30 10.69
CA LEU A 73 13.26 -12.78 10.10
C LEU A 73 14.44 -12.65 11.07
N ASP A 74 14.53 -11.55 11.82
CA ASP A 74 15.54 -11.37 12.86
C ASP A 74 15.40 -12.43 13.95
N SER A 75 14.16 -12.82 14.29
CA SER A 75 13.88 -13.90 15.26
C SER A 75 14.32 -15.28 14.75
N LEU A 76 14.34 -15.50 13.42
CA LEU A 76 14.91 -16.71 12.82
C LEU A 76 16.44 -16.72 12.88
N ASN A 77 17.08 -15.55 12.87
CA ASN A 77 18.54 -15.40 12.82
C ASN A 77 19.22 -15.31 14.21
N THR A 78 18.61 -15.88 15.25
CA THR A 78 19.05 -15.68 16.64
C THR A 78 20.36 -16.38 17.04
N GLY A 79 21.08 -16.99 16.09
CA GLY A 79 22.36 -17.68 16.35
C GLY A 79 22.24 -18.84 17.35
N GLN A 80 21.02 -19.24 17.71
CA GLN A 80 20.79 -20.32 18.65
C GLN A 80 21.11 -21.65 17.98
N GLU A 81 22.01 -22.41 18.58
CA GLU A 81 22.28 -23.77 18.16
C GLU A 81 20.99 -24.60 18.29
N ILE A 82 20.53 -25.13 17.17
CA ILE A 82 19.35 -25.96 17.09
C ILE A 82 19.77 -27.38 17.47
N SER A 83 19.77 -27.67 18.77
CA SER A 83 20.27 -28.93 19.31
C SER A 83 19.16 -29.89 19.76
N SER A 84 17.89 -29.48 19.69
CA SER A 84 16.74 -30.28 20.15
C SER A 84 15.52 -30.18 19.24
N VAL A 85 14.68 -31.23 19.25
CA VAL A 85 13.39 -31.26 18.54
C VAL A 85 12.48 -30.09 18.92
N VAL A 86 12.50 -29.68 20.19
CA VAL A 86 11.71 -28.54 20.69
C VAL A 86 12.16 -27.24 20.01
N GLN A 87 13.47 -26.99 19.92
CA GLN A 87 14.00 -25.82 19.21
C GLN A 87 13.71 -25.89 17.71
N ILE A 88 13.82 -27.07 17.10
CA ILE A 88 13.48 -27.25 15.68
C ILE A 88 12.01 -26.91 15.42
N ASN A 89 11.09 -27.39 16.26
CA ASN A 89 9.66 -27.06 16.14
C ASN A 89 9.39 -25.57 16.33
N LYS A 90 10.09 -24.90 17.25
CA LYS A 90 10.02 -23.45 17.42
C LYS A 90 10.48 -22.72 16.15
N ALA A 91 11.61 -23.13 15.57
CA ALA A 91 12.11 -22.56 14.33
C ALA A 91 11.14 -22.78 13.16
N LEU A 92 10.56 -23.97 13.03
CA LEU A 92 9.52 -24.26 12.03
C LEU A 92 8.29 -23.36 12.17
N SER A 93 7.84 -23.10 13.40
CA SER A 93 6.73 -22.16 13.65
C SER A 93 7.09 -20.73 13.23
N LEU A 94 8.32 -20.29 13.49
CA LEU A 94 8.80 -18.97 13.06
C LEU A 94 8.89 -18.88 11.53
N VAL A 95 9.34 -19.95 10.86
CA VAL A 95 9.37 -20.00 9.39
C VAL A 95 7.97 -19.83 8.82
N GLU A 96 6.96 -20.53 9.36
CA GLU A 96 5.59 -20.38 8.87
C GLU A 96 5.02 -18.98 9.14
N GLN A 97 5.31 -18.39 10.30
CA GLN A 97 4.97 -17.01 10.60
C GLN A 97 5.62 -16.04 9.60
N SER A 98 6.91 -16.18 9.32
CA SER A 98 7.62 -15.37 8.33
C SER A 98 7.01 -15.50 6.94
N ARG A 99 6.57 -16.69 6.53
CA ARG A 99 5.87 -16.89 5.23
C ARG A 99 4.51 -16.20 5.16
N GLN A 100 3.80 -16.11 6.28
CA GLN A 100 2.53 -15.38 6.34
C GLN A 100 2.78 -13.87 6.25
N LEU A 101 3.77 -13.36 7.00
CA LEU A 101 4.16 -11.96 6.98
C LEU A 101 4.73 -11.53 5.62
N GLN A 102 5.49 -12.41 4.96
CA GLN A 102 5.98 -12.20 3.60
C GLN A 102 4.82 -11.97 2.63
N ARG A 103 3.81 -12.85 2.65
CA ARG A 103 2.61 -12.71 1.81
C ARG A 103 1.91 -11.38 2.07
N LYS A 104 1.70 -11.02 3.34
CA LYS A 104 1.05 -9.77 3.71
C LYS A 104 1.84 -8.54 3.25
N ALA A 105 3.16 -8.56 3.40
CA ALA A 105 4.03 -7.47 2.94
C ALA A 105 3.96 -7.28 1.42
N GLY A 106 3.99 -8.37 0.65
CA GLY A 106 3.84 -8.32 -0.81
C GLY A 106 2.45 -7.88 -1.26
N GLU A 107 1.40 -8.32 -0.58
CA GLU A 107 0.02 -7.86 -0.81
C GLU A 107 -0.11 -6.35 -0.58
N ASP A 108 0.43 -5.81 0.52
CA ASP A 108 0.38 -4.37 0.81
C ASP A 108 1.20 -3.55 -0.19
N LEU A 109 2.36 -4.06 -0.62
CA LEU A 109 3.18 -3.43 -1.65
C LEU A 109 2.44 -3.35 -2.99
N THR A 110 1.90 -4.48 -3.43
CA THR A 110 1.09 -4.58 -4.65
C THR A 110 -0.14 -3.68 -4.56
N ALA A 111 -0.79 -3.61 -3.40
CA ALA A 111 -1.97 -2.78 -3.19
C ALA A 111 -1.66 -1.27 -3.24
N LEU A 112 -0.47 -0.84 -2.79
CA LEU A 112 -0.03 0.55 -2.93
C LEU A 112 0.28 0.87 -4.40
N SER A 113 1.14 0.08 -5.03
CA SER A 113 1.55 0.31 -6.43
C SER A 113 0.37 0.23 -7.39
N GLY A 114 -0.50 -0.77 -7.21
CA GLY A 114 -1.73 -0.93 -7.99
C GLY A 114 -2.70 0.24 -7.82
N TYR A 115 -2.84 0.80 -6.61
CA TYR A 115 -3.69 1.98 -6.39
C TYR A 115 -3.17 3.21 -7.12
N ILE A 116 -1.86 3.48 -7.05
CA ILE A 116 -1.22 4.61 -7.72
C ILE A 116 -1.33 4.46 -9.24
N THR A 117 -1.00 3.27 -9.75
CA THR A 117 -1.06 2.97 -11.19
C THR A 117 -2.49 3.13 -11.73
N ALA A 118 -3.49 2.59 -11.03
CA ALA A 118 -4.88 2.67 -11.44
C ALA A 118 -5.46 4.10 -11.40
N ASN A 119 -4.91 4.96 -10.54
CA ASN A 119 -5.39 6.34 -10.37
C ASN A 119 -4.45 7.40 -10.97
N ARG A 120 -3.42 7.03 -11.74
CA ARG A 120 -2.40 7.93 -12.29
C ARG A 120 -2.98 9.24 -12.85
N MET A 121 -3.87 9.16 -13.83
CA MET A 121 -4.46 10.36 -14.46
C MET A 121 -5.21 11.26 -13.47
N LYS A 122 -5.83 10.67 -12.44
CA LYS A 122 -6.54 11.43 -11.41
C LYS A 122 -5.55 12.08 -10.45
N LEU A 123 -4.48 11.38 -10.07
CA LEU A 123 -3.41 11.95 -9.25
C LEU A 123 -2.77 13.14 -9.94
N GLU A 124 -2.52 13.05 -11.25
CA GLU A 124 -2.01 14.17 -12.06
C GLU A 124 -3.00 15.34 -12.07
N ALA A 125 -4.29 15.07 -12.32
CA ALA A 125 -5.33 16.12 -12.32
C ALA A 125 -5.51 16.83 -10.96
N GLU A 126 -5.27 16.12 -9.86
CA GLU A 126 -5.42 16.63 -8.48
C GLU A 126 -4.12 17.26 -7.93
N GLY A 127 -3.05 17.36 -8.75
CA GLY A 127 -1.75 17.89 -8.33
C GLY A 127 -1.04 17.03 -7.28
N LEU A 128 -1.17 15.72 -7.40
CA LEU A 128 -0.59 14.68 -6.55
C LEU A 128 0.49 13.87 -7.27
N ASP A 129 1.07 14.42 -8.34
CA ASP A 129 2.10 13.80 -9.18
C ASP A 129 3.31 13.32 -8.38
N SER A 130 3.63 14.04 -7.30
CA SER A 130 4.70 13.68 -6.36
C SER A 130 4.59 12.26 -5.81
N PHE A 131 3.40 11.66 -5.74
CA PHE A 131 3.22 10.28 -5.28
C PHE A 131 3.39 9.22 -6.36
N LEU A 132 3.40 9.58 -7.64
CA LEU A 132 3.52 8.62 -8.74
C LEU A 132 4.77 7.70 -8.64
N PRO A 133 5.95 8.20 -8.22
CA PRO A 133 7.13 7.35 -8.05
C PRO A 133 6.94 6.20 -7.04
N LEU A 134 6.03 6.31 -6.06
CA LEU A 134 5.78 5.21 -5.10
C LEU A 134 5.28 3.92 -5.78
N ALA A 135 4.75 4.00 -7.01
CA ALA A 135 4.40 2.80 -7.79
C ALA A 135 5.63 1.94 -8.15
N GLU A 136 6.81 2.57 -8.27
CA GLU A 136 8.07 1.91 -8.58
C GLU A 136 8.61 1.08 -7.41
N LEU A 137 8.02 1.17 -6.21
CA LEU A 137 8.43 0.32 -5.10
C LEU A 137 8.09 -1.17 -5.33
N ASP A 138 7.11 -1.47 -6.20
CA ASP A 138 6.83 -2.82 -6.71
C ASP A 138 7.57 -3.06 -8.05
N ASP A 139 8.86 -2.76 -8.07
CA ASP A 139 9.72 -3.02 -9.21
C ASP A 139 10.22 -4.47 -9.26
N LYS A 140 11.13 -4.70 -10.21
CA LYS A 140 11.83 -5.97 -10.36
C LYS A 140 12.64 -6.34 -9.10
N THR A 141 13.27 -5.39 -8.44
CA THR A 141 14.13 -5.63 -7.27
C THR A 141 13.31 -6.14 -6.09
N SER A 142 12.17 -5.51 -5.80
CA SER A 142 11.24 -5.97 -4.76
C SER A 142 10.70 -7.38 -5.04
N ARG A 143 10.31 -7.68 -6.29
CA ARG A 143 9.83 -9.01 -6.67
C ARG A 143 10.91 -10.08 -6.60
N GLN A 144 12.15 -9.74 -6.97
CA GLN A 144 13.29 -10.64 -6.81
C GLN A 144 13.58 -10.93 -5.33
N TYR A 145 13.44 -9.93 -4.46
CA TYR A 145 13.56 -10.10 -3.01
C TYR A 145 12.50 -11.06 -2.48
N GLU A 146 11.23 -10.85 -2.84
CA GLU A 146 10.12 -11.73 -2.43
C GLU A 146 10.35 -13.18 -2.86
N GLU A 147 10.76 -13.39 -4.11
CA GLU A 147 11.03 -14.74 -4.61
C GLU A 147 12.23 -15.39 -3.90
N SER A 148 13.31 -14.63 -3.70
CA SER A 148 14.51 -15.14 -3.00
C SER A 148 14.20 -15.47 -1.54
N LEU A 149 13.40 -14.65 -0.86
CA LEU A 149 12.95 -14.91 0.50
C LEU A 149 12.06 -16.17 0.57
N ARG A 150 11.17 -16.36 -0.41
CA ARG A 150 10.32 -17.56 -0.51
C ARG A 150 11.18 -18.82 -0.60
N LEU A 151 12.21 -18.80 -1.45
CA LEU A 151 13.14 -19.91 -1.66
C LEU A 151 13.98 -20.19 -0.41
N TYR A 152 14.49 -19.14 0.24
CA TYR A 152 15.20 -19.24 1.52
C TYR A 152 14.34 -19.93 2.60
N LEU A 153 13.12 -19.44 2.83
CA LEU A 153 12.22 -20.00 3.85
C LEU A 153 11.85 -21.46 3.54
N ALA A 154 11.68 -21.80 2.26
CA ALA A 154 11.42 -23.18 1.83
C ALA A 154 12.63 -24.11 2.08
N ALA A 155 13.84 -23.66 1.71
CA ALA A 155 15.06 -24.43 1.94
C ALA A 155 15.33 -24.62 3.44
N TYR A 156 15.14 -23.57 4.24
CA TYR A 156 15.34 -23.66 5.69
C TYR A 156 14.32 -24.61 6.34
N LYS A 157 13.04 -24.54 5.94
CA LYS A 157 12.01 -25.49 6.38
C LYS A 157 12.41 -26.94 6.08
N ALA A 158 12.85 -27.23 4.86
CA ALA A 158 13.25 -28.58 4.47
C ALA A 158 14.41 -29.11 5.32
N LEU A 159 15.43 -28.27 5.56
CA LEU A 159 16.54 -28.60 6.45
C LEU A 159 16.08 -28.89 7.88
N LEU A 160 15.19 -28.04 8.43
CA LEU A 160 14.65 -28.19 9.78
C LEU A 160 13.81 -29.46 9.92
N GLU A 161 12.90 -29.73 8.99
CA GLU A 161 12.07 -30.94 9.01
C GLU A 161 12.94 -32.20 8.94
N TYR A 162 13.93 -32.22 8.05
CA TYR A 162 14.85 -33.34 7.97
C TYR A 162 15.64 -33.54 9.27
N SER A 163 16.14 -32.45 9.85
CA SER A 163 16.89 -32.46 11.11
C SER A 163 16.02 -32.95 12.27
N ARG A 164 14.74 -32.57 12.30
CA ARG A 164 13.78 -33.00 13.32
C ARG A 164 13.59 -34.51 13.27
N ASP A 165 13.35 -35.02 12.07
CA ASP A 165 12.94 -36.41 11.85
C ASP A 165 14.15 -37.36 11.96
N ASN A 166 15.38 -36.86 11.81
CA ASN A 166 16.62 -37.64 11.82
C ASN A 166 17.60 -37.25 12.93
N ILE A 167 17.16 -36.55 13.98
CA ILE A 167 18.07 -35.99 15.00
C ILE A 167 18.94 -37.06 15.69
N LEU A 168 18.41 -38.26 15.93
CA LEU A 168 19.16 -39.36 16.56
C LEU A 168 20.22 -39.94 15.61
N PRO A 169 19.88 -40.38 14.38
CA PRO A 169 20.87 -40.77 13.38
C PRO A 169 21.97 -39.74 13.13
N LEU A 170 21.61 -38.45 13.06
CA LEU A 170 22.57 -37.36 12.85
C LEU A 170 23.55 -37.22 14.01
N ARG A 171 23.07 -37.33 15.26
CA ARG A 171 23.91 -37.26 16.47
C ARG A 171 24.93 -38.38 16.56
N VAL A 172 24.58 -39.59 16.12
CA VAL A 172 25.50 -40.75 16.13
C VAL A 172 26.32 -40.87 14.85
N GLY A 173 26.19 -39.92 13.92
CA GLY A 173 26.99 -39.84 12.70
C GLY A 173 26.68 -40.89 11.65
N ARG A 174 25.40 -41.27 11.51
CA ARG A 174 24.98 -42.26 10.50
C ARG A 174 25.13 -41.66 9.09
N GLN A 175 25.97 -42.30 8.27
CA GLN A 175 26.46 -41.73 7.00
C GLN A 175 25.35 -41.37 5.98
N PRO A 176 24.32 -42.22 5.71
CA PRO A 176 23.23 -41.84 4.81
C PRO A 176 22.52 -40.55 5.22
N GLU A 177 22.22 -40.40 6.51
CA GLU A 177 21.52 -39.23 7.02
C GLU A 177 22.41 -37.98 7.04
N GLN A 178 23.71 -38.15 7.32
CA GLN A 178 24.68 -37.06 7.22
C GLN A 178 24.77 -36.52 5.78
N GLY A 179 24.91 -37.39 4.78
CA GLY A 179 25.01 -36.95 3.38
C GLY A 179 23.77 -36.19 2.91
N GLN A 180 22.57 -36.64 3.30
CA GLN A 180 21.33 -35.94 2.99
C GLN A 180 21.19 -34.61 3.76
N TYR A 181 21.62 -34.57 5.02
CA TYR A 181 21.68 -33.33 5.80
C TYR A 181 22.61 -32.32 5.15
N GLU A 182 23.82 -32.72 4.75
CA GLU A 182 24.79 -31.85 4.07
C GLU A 182 24.23 -31.29 2.77
N ALA A 183 23.53 -32.10 1.97
CA ALA A 183 22.87 -31.63 0.75
C ALA A 183 21.81 -30.56 1.04
N LEU A 184 20.97 -30.76 2.05
CA LEU A 184 19.96 -29.78 2.47
C LEU A 184 20.59 -28.52 3.06
N TYR A 185 21.65 -28.67 3.84
CA TYR A 185 22.40 -27.56 4.41
C TYR A 185 23.03 -26.69 3.32
N ASN A 186 23.67 -27.30 2.32
CA ASN A 186 24.23 -26.58 1.17
C ASN A 186 23.14 -25.85 0.37
N GLY A 187 21.97 -26.46 0.19
CA GLY A 187 20.80 -25.81 -0.43
C GLY A 187 20.32 -24.59 0.36
N TYR A 188 20.22 -24.73 1.68
CA TYR A 188 19.91 -23.63 2.60
C TYR A 188 20.93 -22.49 2.51
N VAL A 189 22.22 -22.78 2.59
CA VAL A 189 23.30 -21.78 2.50
C VAL A 189 23.25 -21.04 1.16
N THR A 190 23.05 -21.77 0.05
CA THR A 190 22.92 -21.17 -1.28
C THR A 190 21.74 -20.19 -1.33
N ALA A 191 20.57 -20.58 -0.81
CA ALA A 191 19.40 -19.73 -0.78
C ALA A 191 19.58 -18.52 0.16
N ALA A 192 20.25 -18.70 1.30
CA ALA A 192 20.57 -17.62 2.24
C ALA A 192 21.52 -16.58 1.62
N ASN A 193 22.58 -17.03 0.94
CA ASN A 193 23.49 -16.14 0.22
C ASN A 193 22.75 -15.37 -0.87
N LYS A 194 21.88 -16.05 -1.65
CA LYS A 194 21.12 -15.38 -2.69
C LYS A 194 20.16 -14.32 -2.14
N LEU A 195 19.49 -14.62 -1.03
CA LEU A 195 18.65 -13.65 -0.34
C LEU A 195 19.47 -12.43 0.12
N GLY A 196 20.66 -12.64 0.69
CA GLY A 196 21.55 -11.56 1.11
C GLY A 196 21.98 -10.64 -0.04
N GLU A 197 22.32 -11.20 -1.21
CA GLU A 197 22.63 -10.41 -2.41
C GLU A 197 21.45 -9.51 -2.83
N VAL A 198 20.26 -10.11 -2.94
CA VAL A 198 19.07 -9.40 -3.43
C VAL A 198 18.55 -8.39 -2.41
N ASP A 199 18.69 -8.66 -1.12
CA ASP A 199 18.34 -7.70 -0.07
C ASP A 199 19.27 -6.49 -0.08
N ALA A 200 20.58 -6.69 -0.33
CA ALA A 200 21.51 -5.59 -0.52
C ALA A 200 21.16 -4.73 -1.76
N GLU A 201 20.80 -5.36 -2.88
CA GLU A 201 20.30 -4.65 -4.08
C GLU A 201 19.04 -3.84 -3.77
N ARG A 202 18.08 -4.43 -3.05
CA ARG A 202 16.84 -3.77 -2.60
C ARG A 202 17.12 -2.57 -1.69
N PHE A 203 18.04 -2.70 -0.73
CA PHE A 203 18.44 -1.58 0.12
C PHE A 203 19.10 -0.45 -0.69
N GLY A 204 19.94 -0.79 -1.67
CA GLY A 204 20.52 0.18 -2.61
C GLY A 204 19.43 0.95 -3.36
N PHE A 205 18.47 0.22 -3.95
CA PHE A 205 17.33 0.81 -4.64
C PHE A 205 16.52 1.76 -3.74
N VAL A 206 16.16 1.34 -2.52
CA VAL A 206 15.39 2.18 -1.59
C VAL A 206 16.17 3.43 -1.17
N ALA A 207 17.49 3.32 -0.98
CA ALA A 207 18.34 4.46 -0.65
C ALA A 207 18.39 5.48 -1.80
N ASP A 208 18.55 5.00 -3.04
CA ASP A 208 18.56 5.82 -4.24
C ASP A 208 17.19 6.48 -4.48
N PHE A 209 16.10 5.72 -4.34
CA PHE A 209 14.73 6.22 -4.43
C PHE A 209 14.49 7.40 -3.48
N VAL A 210 14.89 7.27 -2.20
CA VAL A 210 14.68 8.35 -1.22
C VAL A 210 15.60 9.55 -1.47
N ARG A 211 16.77 9.33 -2.07
CA ARG A 211 17.67 10.42 -2.48
C ARG A 211 17.09 11.20 -3.67
N GLU A 212 16.42 10.53 -4.59
CA GLU A 212 15.77 11.13 -5.76
C GLU A 212 14.41 11.78 -5.41
N HIS A 213 13.70 11.22 -4.43
CA HIS A 213 12.39 11.69 -3.97
C HIS A 213 12.37 11.92 -2.44
N PRO A 214 13.04 12.97 -1.94
CA PRO A 214 13.20 13.19 -0.50
C PRO A 214 11.87 13.48 0.22
N ASP A 215 10.91 14.08 -0.47
CA ASP A 215 9.55 14.33 0.03
C ASP A 215 8.74 13.04 0.25
N LEU A 216 9.12 11.96 -0.42
CA LEU A 216 8.50 10.65 -0.27
C LEU A 216 9.11 9.78 0.84
N ALA A 217 10.21 10.21 1.46
CA ALA A 217 10.88 9.45 2.52
C ALA A 217 9.94 8.94 3.64
N PRO A 218 8.95 9.73 4.13
CA PRO A 218 8.01 9.29 5.18
C PRO A 218 7.08 8.13 4.77
N TYR A 219 6.99 7.81 3.48
CA TYR A 219 6.12 6.75 2.94
C TYR A 219 6.90 5.47 2.59
N VAL A 220 8.23 5.53 2.68
CA VAL A 220 9.12 4.43 2.28
C VAL A 220 9.93 3.91 3.45
N LYS A 221 10.40 4.82 4.33
CA LYS A 221 11.27 4.49 5.47
C LYS A 221 10.48 4.16 6.72
N LYS A 222 10.84 3.06 7.37
CA LYS A 222 10.70 2.88 8.82
C LYS A 222 12.01 2.33 9.37
#